data_AF-A0A0E2KYA9-F1
#
_entry.id   AF-A0A0E2KYA9-F1
#
_cell.length_a   1.000
_cell.length_b   1.000
_cell.length_c   1.000
_cell.angle_alpha   90.00
_cell.angle_beta   90.00
_cell.angle_gamma   90.00
#
_symmetry.space_group_name_H-M   'P 1'
#
loop_
_entity.id
_entity.type
_entity.pdbx_description
1 polymer ?
#
loop_
_entity_poly.entity_id
_entity_poly.type
_entity_poly.pdbx_seq_one_letter_code
_entity_poly.pdbx_strand_id
1 'polypeptide(L)'
;MLKRRMPGEFRSRLDLIRIDAIGLLILPVPDLYFYADVASKSANVVVSEIFGSCPQHITTLAIFGEVAAVHEAMRIIEEDDNQF
;
A
#
# COMPACT_ATOMS: atom_id res chain seq x y z
N MET A 1 -8.93 -5.99 11.06
CA MET A 1 -8.02 -7.16 10.87
C MET A 1 -6.64 -6.77 10.38
N LEU A 2 -6.53 -5.93 9.34
CA LEU A 2 -5.24 -5.47 8.79
C LEU A 2 -4.34 -4.74 9.80
N LYS A 3 -4.91 -3.89 10.68
CA LYS A 3 -4.17 -3.20 11.75
C LYS A 3 -3.31 -4.11 12.64
N ARG A 4 -3.66 -5.39 12.81
CA ARG A 4 -2.85 -6.33 13.62
C ARG A 4 -1.61 -6.83 12.89
N ARG A 5 -1.62 -6.77 11.56
CA ARG A 5 -0.59 -7.29 10.66
C ARG A 5 0.29 -6.20 10.04
N MET A 6 0.20 -4.97 10.51
CA MET A 6 1.06 -3.87 10.06
C MET A 6 2.06 -3.48 11.15
N PRO A 7 3.19 -2.83 10.80
CA PRO A 7 4.13 -2.26 11.76
C PRO A 7 3.44 -1.27 12.71
N GLY A 8 3.94 -1.16 13.94
CA GLY A 8 3.31 -0.34 14.99
C GLY A 8 3.14 1.13 14.61
N GLU A 9 4.13 1.71 13.95
CA GLU A 9 4.17 3.12 13.54
C GLU A 9 3.07 3.50 12.53
N PHE A 10 2.66 2.56 11.68
CA PHE A 10 1.64 2.81 10.66
C PHE A 10 0.22 2.70 11.20
N ARG A 11 0.02 2.03 12.35
CA ARG A 11 -1.31 1.86 12.96
C ARG A 11 -1.93 3.19 13.37
N SER A 12 -1.14 4.05 14.00
CA SER A 12 -1.58 5.36 14.47
C SER A 12 -1.85 6.33 13.32
N ARG A 13 -1.10 6.23 12.21
CA ARG A 13 -1.33 7.06 11.01
C ARG A 13 -2.68 6.80 10.37
N LEU A 14 -3.20 5.57 10.44
CA LEU A 14 -4.53 5.23 9.92
C LEU A 14 -5.67 5.87 10.71
N ASP A 15 -5.45 6.24 11.98
CA ASP A 15 -6.46 6.93 12.79
C ASP A 15 -6.60 8.42 12.42
N LEU A 16 -5.65 8.95 11.62
CA LEU A 16 -5.60 10.34 11.20
C LEU A 16 -6.23 10.58 9.82
N ILE A 17 -6.62 9.51 9.13
CA ILE A 17 -7.16 9.61 7.76
C ILE A 17 -8.53 8.95 7.64
N ARG A 18 -9.31 9.46 6.70
CA ARG A 18 -10.53 8.80 6.26
C ARG A 18 -10.17 7.65 5.31
N ILE A 19 -10.76 6.48 5.55
CA ILE A 19 -10.53 5.28 4.75
C ILE A 19 -11.87 4.88 4.14
N ASP A 20 -12.06 5.22 2.87
CA ASP A 20 -13.22 4.76 2.09
C ASP A 20 -12.86 3.53 1.24
N ALA A 21 -11.59 3.37 0.86
CA ALA A 21 -11.08 2.27 0.06
C ALA A 21 -9.73 1.75 0.56
N ILE A 22 -9.44 0.49 0.23
CA ILE A 22 -8.16 -0.17 0.50
C ILE A 22 -7.72 -0.92 -0.77
N GLY A 23 -6.58 -0.54 -1.34
CA GLY A 23 -5.90 -1.30 -2.39
C GLY A 23 -4.95 -2.32 -1.77
N LEU A 24 -4.89 -3.53 -2.32
CA LEU A 24 -4.00 -4.60 -1.85
C LEU A 24 -3.22 -5.16 -3.04
N LEU A 25 -1.89 -5.14 -2.95
CA LEU A 25 -0.99 -5.68 -3.97
C LEU A 25 -0.07 -6.73 -3.35
N ILE A 26 0.09 -7.86 -4.04
CA ILE A 26 1.04 -8.90 -3.67
C ILE A 26 2.28 -8.71 -4.53
N LEU A 27 3.41 -8.43 -3.89
CA LEU A 27 4.61 -7.95 -4.56
C LEU A 27 5.87 -8.57 -3.94
N PRO A 28 6.96 -8.72 -4.70
CA PRO A 28 8.30 -8.86 -4.16
C PRO A 28 8.65 -7.73 -3.19
N VAL A 29 9.50 -8.00 -2.20
CA VAL A 29 9.91 -6.99 -1.21
C VAL A 29 10.52 -5.71 -1.84
N PRO A 30 11.37 -5.78 -2.89
CA PRO A 30 11.87 -4.57 -3.54
C PRO A 30 10.75 -3.70 -4.13
N ASP A 31 9.85 -4.33 -4.88
CA ASP A 31 8.72 -3.67 -5.54
C ASP A 31 7.74 -3.09 -4.53
N LEU A 32 7.58 -3.74 -3.37
CA LEU A 32 6.77 -3.19 -2.29
C LEU A 32 7.27 -1.80 -1.88
N TYR A 33 8.58 -1.61 -1.66
CA TYR A 33 9.10 -0.32 -1.23
C TYR A 33 9.07 0.71 -2.35
N PHE A 34 9.35 0.28 -3.59
CA PHE A 34 9.25 1.13 -4.76
C PHE A 34 7.82 1.65 -4.97
N TYR A 35 6.83 0.76 -5.07
CA TYR A 35 5.44 1.15 -5.27
C TYR A 35 4.82 1.83 -4.05
N ALA A 36 5.30 1.57 -2.83
CA ALA A 36 4.91 2.33 -1.65
C ALA A 36 5.34 3.81 -1.74
N ASP A 37 6.56 4.08 -2.23
CA ASP A 37 7.06 5.43 -2.46
C ASP A 37 6.30 6.13 -3.60
N VAL A 38 6.08 5.43 -4.72
CA VAL A 38 5.27 5.93 -5.85
C VAL A 38 3.87 6.31 -5.38
N ALA A 39 3.15 5.41 -4.72
CA ALA A 39 1.79 5.68 -4.24
C ALA A 39 1.73 6.87 -3.26
N SER A 40 2.70 6.98 -2.34
CA SER A 40 2.77 8.07 -1.36
C SER A 40 3.02 9.45 -1.99
N LYS A 41 3.66 9.49 -3.16
CA LYS A 41 3.94 10.73 -3.91
C LYS A 41 2.83 11.09 -4.89
N SER A 42 2.09 10.10 -5.39
CA SER A 42 1.09 10.28 -6.44
C SER A 42 -0.28 10.69 -5.93
N ALA A 43 -0.68 10.26 -4.73
CA ALA A 43 -2.02 10.51 -4.20
C ALA A 43 -2.01 10.70 -2.68
N ASN A 44 -3.09 11.29 -2.15
CA ASN A 44 -3.28 11.43 -0.71
C ASN A 44 -3.69 10.08 -0.07
N VAL A 45 -2.72 9.17 0.05
CA VAL A 45 -2.89 7.82 0.59
C VAL A 45 -1.89 7.53 1.70
N VAL A 46 -2.25 6.61 2.58
CA VAL A 46 -1.32 5.99 3.54
C VAL A 46 -1.01 4.59 3.05
N VAL A 47 0.28 4.24 2.98
CA VAL A 47 0.73 2.91 2.58
C VAL A 47 1.29 2.14 3.77
N SER A 48 1.12 0.82 3.78
CA SER A 48 1.72 -0.02 4.81
C SER A 48 1.93 -1.46 4.32
N GLU A 49 3.01 -2.09 4.74
CA GLU A 49 3.21 -3.52 4.58
C GLU A 49 2.25 -4.30 5.50
N ILE A 50 1.67 -5.37 4.96
CA ILE A 50 0.84 -6.32 5.68
C ILE A 50 1.58 -7.66 5.81
N PHE A 51 1.95 -8.00 7.04
CA PHE A 51 2.65 -9.22 7.38
C PHE A 51 1.81 -10.48 7.11
N GLY A 52 2.33 -11.31 6.21
CA GLY A 52 1.83 -12.65 5.89
C GLY A 52 2.43 -13.75 6.77
N SER A 53 2.09 -15.00 6.46
CA SER A 53 2.64 -16.19 7.13
C SER A 53 3.95 -16.69 6.51
N CYS A 54 4.26 -16.32 5.26
CA CYS A 54 5.46 -16.73 4.54
C CYS A 54 6.25 -15.48 4.09
N PRO A 55 7.26 -15.03 4.86
CA PRO A 55 7.88 -13.72 4.68
C PRO A 55 9.10 -13.72 3.75
N GLN A 56 9.44 -14.83 3.08
CA GLN A 56 10.80 -14.95 2.54
C GLN A 56 11.07 -14.05 1.33
N HIS A 57 10.10 -13.77 0.44
CA HIS A 57 10.37 -12.94 -0.76
C HIS A 57 9.17 -12.15 -1.30
N ILE A 58 7.95 -12.49 -0.92
CA ILE A 58 6.71 -11.86 -1.39
C ILE A 58 5.92 -11.40 -0.16
N THR A 59 5.40 -10.19 -0.23
CA THR A 59 4.64 -9.57 0.85
C THR A 59 3.47 -8.78 0.27
N THR A 60 2.66 -8.15 1.12
CA THR A 60 1.46 -7.43 0.70
C THR A 60 1.58 -5.95 1.02
N LEU A 61 1.48 -5.11 0.00
CA LEU A 61 1.32 -3.67 0.13
C LEU A 61 -0.16 -3.33 0.28
N ALA A 62 -0.51 -2.58 1.32
CA ALA A 62 -1.84 -2.00 1.48
C ALA A 62 -1.81 -0.48 1.31
N ILE A 63 -2.73 0.03 0.49
CA ILE A 63 -2.91 1.47 0.21
C ILE A 63 -4.27 1.89 0.76
N PHE A 64 -4.29 2.85 1.68
CA PHE A 64 -5.48 3.31 2.40
C PHE A 64 -5.79 4.76 2.03
N GLY A 65 -7.06 5.07 1.79
CA GLY A 65 -7.49 6.45 1.54
C GLY A 65 -8.93 6.55 1.03
N GLU A 66 -9.25 7.69 0.43
CA GLU A 66 -10.51 7.89 -0.29
C GLU A 66 -10.52 7.09 -1.61
N VAL A 67 -11.71 6.76 -2.11
CA VAL A 67 -11.88 5.93 -3.33
C VAL A 67 -11.07 6.47 -4.51
N ALA A 68 -11.16 7.77 -4.77
CA ALA A 68 -10.46 8.41 -5.89
C ALA A 68 -8.93 8.36 -5.73
N ALA A 69 -8.43 8.60 -4.51
CA ALA A 69 -6.99 8.60 -4.22
C ALA A 69 -6.38 7.19 -4.34
N VAL A 70 -7.08 6.18 -3.82
CA VAL A 70 -6.65 4.78 -3.93
C VAL A 70 -6.67 4.32 -5.39
N HIS A 71 -7.74 4.65 -6.13
CA HIS A 71 -7.82 4.28 -7.55
C HIS A 71 -6.70 4.92 -8.38
N GLU A 72 -6.38 6.18 -8.13
CA GLU A 72 -5.30 6.86 -8.84
C GLU A 72 -3.93 6.28 -8.51
N ALA A 73 -3.65 5.96 -7.25
CA ALA A 73 -2.42 5.29 -6.85
C ALA A 73 -2.27 3.91 -7.53
N MET A 74 -3.35 3.13 -7.61
CA MET A 74 -3.35 1.83 -8.28
C MET A 74 -3.10 1.95 -9.78
N ARG A 75 -3.75 2.92 -10.45
CA ARG A 75 -3.56 3.19 -11.89
C ARG A 75 -2.09 3.50 -12.22
N ILE A 76 -1.46 4.35 -11.42
CA ILE A 76 -0.05 4.74 -11.64
C ILE A 76 0.89 3.55 -11.43
N ILE A 77 0.64 2.71 -10.42
CA ILE A 77 1.43 1.49 -10.21
C ILE A 77 1.31 0.55 -11.42
N GLU A 78 0.08 0.34 -11.92
CA GLU A 78 -0.16 -0.52 -13.09
C GLU A 78 0.49 0.05 -14.37
N GLU A 79 0.50 1.37 -14.55
CA GLU A 79 1.16 2.02 -15.69
C GLU A 79 2.69 1.93 -15.65
N ASP A 80 3.29 1.93 -14.45
CA ASP A 80 4.74 1.78 -14.26
C ASP A 80 5.16 0.31 -14.42
N ASP A 81 4.38 -0.63 -13.87
CA ASP A 81 4.62 -2.08 -14.00
C ASP A 81 4.61 -2.54 -15.45
N ASN A 82 3.69 -2.00 -16.27
CA ASN A 82 3.56 -2.33 -17.68
C ASN A 82 4.66 -1.71 -18.58
N GLN A 83 5.51 -0.82 -18.05
CA GLN A 83 6.63 -0.24 -18.81
C GLN A 83 7.90 -1.08 -18.80
N PHE A 84 7.94 -2.13 -17.97
CA PHE A 84 9.06 -3.09 -17.87
C PHE A 84 8.65 -4.49 -18.31
#